data_AF-A0A7S1V375-F1
#
_entry.id   AF-A0A7S1V375-F1
#
_cell.length_a   1.000
_cell.length_b   1.000
_cell.length_c   1.000
_cell.angle_alpha   90.00
_cell.angle_beta   90.00
_cell.angle_gamma   90.00
#
_symmetry.space_group_name_H-M   'P 1'
#
loop_
_entity.id
_entity.type
_entity.pdbx_description
1 polymer ?
#
loop_
_entity_poly.entity_id
_entity_poly.type
_entity_poly.pdbx_seq_one_letter_code
_entity_poly.pdbx_strand_id
1 'polypeptide(L)'
;VASAEGVAAFLKAVDDARSERSLPEVDILVNNVGMFETKDFFEITDEEWDKYHQINLMSGIRLCRALLPGMLERKSGRCIFVASEAGVRTLPHMIPYSVSKASQIAAARGLSELTKGVPGVTVNSLLPGPT
;
A
#
# COMPACT_ATOMS: atom_id res chain seq x y z
N VAL A 1 -2.43 13.63 -8.63
CA VAL A 1 -1.25 12.98 -8.00
C VAL A 1 -1.37 13.21 -6.51
N ALA A 2 -1.37 12.16 -5.69
CA ALA A 2 -1.40 12.33 -4.24
C ALA A 2 -0.07 12.93 -3.77
N SER A 3 -0.11 13.99 -2.97
CA SER A 3 1.11 14.56 -2.40
C SER A 3 1.52 13.80 -1.13
N ALA A 4 2.79 13.91 -0.74
CA ALA A 4 3.30 13.30 0.50
C ALA A 4 2.52 13.83 1.71
N GLU A 5 2.19 15.12 1.69
CA GLU A 5 1.43 15.82 2.73
C GLU A 5 -0.02 15.30 2.78
N GLY A 6 -0.63 15.05 1.61
CA GLY A 6 -1.98 14.48 1.54
C GLY A 6 -2.04 13.06 2.09
N VAL A 7 -1.01 12.24 1.84
CA VAL A 7 -0.88 10.90 2.41
C VAL A 7 -0.68 10.97 3.93
N ALA A 8 0.21 11.83 4.40
CA ALA A 8 0.45 12.00 5.84
C ALA A 8 -0.79 12.50 6.59
N ALA A 9 -1.50 13.48 6.03
CA ALA A 9 -2.74 14.01 6.60
C ALA A 9 -3.85 12.94 6.63
N PHE A 10 -4.00 12.15 5.56
CA PHE A 10 -4.96 11.06 5.53
C PHE A 10 -4.65 9.97 6.57
N LEU A 11 -3.38 9.58 6.68
CA LEU A 11 -2.94 8.60 7.68
C LEU A 11 -3.18 9.09 9.11
N LYS A 12 -2.87 10.36 9.38
CA LYS A 12 -3.18 10.98 10.67
C LYS A 12 -4.68 10.97 10.95
N ALA A 13 -5.51 11.33 9.98
CA ALA A 13 -6.97 11.29 10.13
C ALA A 13 -7.49 9.88 10.40
N VAL A 14 -6.89 8.84 9.79
CA VAL A 14 -7.23 7.44 10.06
C VAL A 14 -6.82 7.02 11.47
N ASP A 15 -5.63 7.43 11.92
CA ASP A 15 -5.16 7.15 13.28
C ASP A 15 -6.03 7.86 14.33
N ASP A 16 -6.40 9.12 14.09
CA ASP A 16 -7.29 9.91 14.93
C ASP A 16 -8.67 9.24 15.00
N ALA A 17 -9.30 8.91 13.87
CA ALA A 17 -10.58 8.22 13.81
C ALA A 17 -10.56 6.82 14.46
N ARG A 18 -9.43 6.11 14.39
CA ARG A 18 -9.25 4.83 15.10
C ARG A 18 -9.23 5.04 16.61
N SER A 19 -8.52 6.07 17.09
CA SER A 19 -8.46 6.38 18.51
C SER A 19 -9.83 6.71 19.10
N GLU A 20 -10.68 7.35 18.29
CA GLU A 20 -12.06 7.72 18.62
C GLU A 20 -13.08 6.60 18.37
N ARG A 21 -12.66 5.43 17.84
CA ARG A 21 -13.53 4.33 17.39
C ARG A 21 -14.64 4.78 16.42
N SER A 22 -14.34 5.78 15.58
CA SER A 22 -15.29 6.41 14.66
C SER A 22 -15.13 5.99 13.20
N LEU A 23 -14.15 5.11 12.90
CA LEU A 23 -13.99 4.58 11.56
C LEU A 23 -15.22 3.75 11.15
N PRO A 24 -15.87 4.06 10.01
CA PRO A 24 -16.96 3.23 9.50
C PRO A 24 -16.43 1.83 9.17
N GLU A 25 -17.33 0.85 9.19
CA GLU A 25 -16.98 -0.49 8.72
C GLU A 25 -16.60 -0.45 7.24
N VAL A 26 -15.37 -0.86 6.92
CA VAL A 26 -14.85 -0.89 5.54
C VAL A 26 -14.81 -2.34 5.05
N ASP A 27 -15.62 -2.67 4.05
CA ASP A 27 -15.60 -4.01 3.44
C ASP A 27 -14.41 -4.21 2.50
N ILE A 28 -14.00 -3.17 1.78
CA ILE A 28 -12.95 -3.25 0.77
C ILE A 28 -12.00 -2.06 0.92
N LEU A 29 -10.73 -2.36 1.17
CA LEU A 29 -9.63 -1.41 1.13
C LEU A 29 -8.86 -1.57 -0.18
N VAL A 30 -8.75 -0.48 -0.95
CA VAL A 30 -7.92 -0.43 -2.15
C VAL A 30 -6.76 0.53 -1.93
N ASN A 31 -5.56 -0.02 -1.72
CA ASN A 31 -4.30 0.72 -1.63
C ASN A 31 -3.82 1.09 -3.04
N ASN A 32 -4.40 2.16 -3.60
CA ASN A 32 -4.12 2.65 -4.96
C ASN A 32 -3.13 3.82 -5.02
N VAL A 33 -2.90 4.51 -3.90
CA VAL A 33 -2.01 5.68 -3.89
C VAL A 33 -0.60 5.27 -4.32
N GLY A 34 -0.01 6.05 -5.23
CA GLY A 34 1.36 5.91 -5.63
C GLY A 34 1.90 7.13 -6.36
N MET A 35 3.22 7.26 -6.35
CA MET A 35 3.99 8.20 -7.15
C MET A 35 5.03 7.46 -7.99
N PHE A 36 5.43 8.08 -9.09
CA PHE A 36 6.51 7.64 -9.94
C PHE A 36 7.15 8.83 -10.66
N GLU A 37 8.42 8.67 -11.02
CA GLU A 37 9.22 9.60 -11.79
C GLU A 37 10.32 8.83 -12.51
N THR A 38 10.72 9.34 -13.68
CA THR A 38 11.86 8.81 -14.44
C THR A 38 13.11 9.61 -14.06
N LYS A 39 14.08 8.98 -13.41
CA LYS A 39 15.31 9.63 -12.95
C LYS A 39 16.48 8.65 -13.04
N ASP A 40 17.66 9.18 -13.34
CA ASP A 40 18.88 8.36 -13.31
C ASP A 40 19.13 7.84 -11.90
N PHE A 41 19.57 6.59 -11.80
CA PHE A 41 19.83 5.93 -10.53
C PHE A 41 20.92 6.64 -9.70
N PHE A 42 21.89 7.27 -10.36
CA PHE A 42 22.98 7.96 -9.69
C PHE A 42 22.60 9.39 -9.25
N GLU A 43 21.45 9.90 -9.68
CA GLU A 43 20.98 11.25 -9.35
C GLU A 43 19.83 11.26 -8.34
N ILE A 44 19.25 10.10 -8.03
CA ILE A 44 18.21 10.02 -7.02
C ILE A 44 18.79 10.07 -5.61
N THR A 45 18.21 10.94 -4.79
CA THR A 45 18.58 11.17 -3.38
C THR A 45 17.92 10.17 -2.44
N ASP A 46 18.49 9.96 -1.26
CA ASP A 46 17.91 9.13 -0.21
C ASP A 46 16.54 9.67 0.24
N GLU A 47 16.36 10.99 0.25
CA GLU A 47 15.08 11.64 0.55
C GLU A 47 13.99 11.27 -0.47
N GLU A 48 14.34 11.21 -1.75
CA GLU A 48 13.42 10.75 -2.79
C GLU A 48 13.07 9.27 -2.61
N TRP A 49 14.06 8.42 -2.28
CA TRP A 49 13.82 7.01 -1.93
C TRP A 49 12.85 6.85 -0.75
N ASP A 50 13.04 7.61 0.33
CA ASP A 50 12.11 7.58 1.47
C ASP A 50 10.72 8.03 1.04
N LYS A 51 10.60 9.06 0.19
CA LYS A 51 9.30 9.50 -0.33
C LYS A 51 8.56 8.37 -1.07
N TYR A 52 9.24 7.58 -1.90
CA TYR A 52 8.67 6.37 -2.52
C TYR A 52 8.21 5.36 -1.47
N HIS A 53 9.03 5.11 -0.45
CA HIS A 53 8.70 4.18 0.62
C HIS A 53 7.47 4.63 1.42
N GLN A 54 7.42 5.90 1.82
CA GLN A 54 6.33 6.47 2.59
C GLN A 54 5.00 6.46 1.82
N ILE A 55 5.03 6.90 0.56
CA ILE A 55 3.82 7.05 -0.26
C ILE A 55 3.35 5.72 -0.83
N ASN A 56 4.23 4.96 -1.49
CA ASN A 56 3.80 3.76 -2.23
C ASN A 56 3.61 2.56 -1.29
N LEU A 57 4.41 2.43 -0.23
CA LEU A 57 4.33 1.27 0.66
C LEU A 57 3.63 1.60 1.98
N MET A 58 4.19 2.51 2.76
CA MET A 58 3.79 2.69 4.15
C MET A 58 2.36 3.22 4.31
N SER A 59 1.85 3.95 3.32
CA SER A 59 0.43 4.32 3.25
C SER A 59 -0.49 3.10 3.38
N GLY A 60 -0.30 2.09 2.52
CA GLY A 60 -1.09 0.87 2.53
C GLY A 60 -0.85 0.00 3.77
N ILE A 61 0.39 -0.04 4.27
CA ILE A 61 0.71 -0.75 5.53
C ILE A 61 -0.07 -0.18 6.71
N ARG A 62 -0.10 1.15 6.84
CA ARG A 62 -0.80 1.83 7.94
C ARG A 62 -2.32 1.63 7.85
N LEU A 63 -2.90 1.71 6.65
CA LEU A 63 -4.32 1.43 6.44
C LEU A 63 -4.69 -0.02 6.75
N CYS A 64 -3.89 -0.99 6.27
CA CYS A 64 -4.10 -2.39 6.63
C CYS A 64 -3.99 -2.61 8.15
N ARG A 65 -3.03 -1.96 8.82
CA ARG A 65 -2.91 -2.05 10.29
C ARG A 65 -4.15 -1.51 11.02
N ALA A 66 -4.78 -0.48 10.49
CA ALA A 66 -5.99 0.10 11.07
C ALA A 66 -7.24 -0.75 10.80
N LEU A 67 -7.39 -1.28 9.59
CA LEU A 67 -8.66 -1.86 9.12
C LEU A 67 -8.71 -3.39 9.12
N LEU A 68 -7.59 -4.07 8.88
CA LEU A 68 -7.55 -5.53 8.77
C LEU A 68 -7.94 -6.26 10.07
N PRO A 69 -7.58 -5.79 11.29
CA PRO A 69 -8.02 -6.45 12.53
C PRO A 69 -9.55 -6.58 12.61
N GLY A 70 -10.27 -5.48 12.34
CA GLY A 70 -11.73 -5.51 12.32
C GLY A 70 -12.29 -6.44 11.24
N MET A 71 -11.65 -6.51 10.05
CA MET A 71 -12.05 -7.43 8.98
C MET A 71 -11.94 -8.89 9.44
N LEU A 72 -10.88 -9.23 10.18
CA LEU A 72 -10.65 -10.57 10.73
C LEU A 72 -11.71 -10.92 11.78
N GLU A 73 -12.01 -10.00 12.69
CA GLU A 73 -13.03 -10.19 13.75
C GLU A 73 -14.41 -10.49 13.15
N ARG A 74 -14.84 -9.72 12.15
CA ARG A 74 -16.15 -9.90 11.49
C ARG A 74 -16.16 -10.95 10.37
N LYS A 75 -15.00 -11.53 10.03
CA LYS A 75 -14.85 -12.52 8.94
C LYS A 75 -15.34 -12.00 7.57
N SER A 76 -15.18 -10.70 7.33
CA SER A 76 -15.56 -10.03 6.08
C SER A 76 -14.60 -8.89 5.79
N GLY A 77 -13.88 -8.99 4.67
CA GLY A 77 -13.01 -7.92 4.21
C GLY A 77 -12.16 -8.26 2.98
N ARG A 78 -11.76 -7.24 2.22
CA ARG A 78 -10.82 -7.37 1.11
C ARG A 78 -9.79 -6.25 1.18
N CYS A 79 -8.51 -6.60 1.10
CA CYS A 79 -7.42 -5.63 0.92
C CYS A 79 -6.77 -5.86 -0.46
N ILE A 80 -6.68 -4.80 -1.26
CA ILE A 80 -6.10 -4.85 -2.60
C ILE A 80 -4.95 -3.84 -2.66
N PHE A 81 -3.74 -4.32 -2.97
CA PHE A 81 -2.61 -3.47 -3.31
C PHE A 81 -2.54 -3.30 -4.82
N VAL A 82 -2.63 -2.06 -5.31
CA VAL A 82 -2.38 -1.77 -6.72
C VAL A 82 -0.88 -1.62 -6.92
N ALA A 83 -0.24 -2.77 -7.21
CA ALA A 83 1.18 -2.87 -7.50
C ALA A 83 1.46 -2.45 -8.95
N SER A 84 2.34 -3.19 -9.65
CA SER A 84 2.64 -2.99 -11.07
C SER A 84 3.41 -4.21 -11.58
N GLU A 85 3.33 -4.51 -12.88
CA GLU A 85 4.26 -5.41 -13.56
C GLU A 85 5.72 -4.99 -13.31
N ALA A 86 5.98 -3.68 -13.16
CA ALA A 86 7.29 -3.13 -12.85
C ALA A 86 7.86 -3.62 -11.50
N GLY A 87 7.03 -4.15 -10.61
CA GLY A 87 7.47 -4.79 -9.35
C GLY A 87 8.00 -6.21 -9.53
N VAL A 88 7.77 -6.82 -10.69
CA VAL A 88 8.32 -8.14 -11.08
C VAL A 88 9.38 -7.96 -12.17
N ARG A 89 9.17 -7.03 -13.10
CA ARG A 89 10.09 -6.67 -14.18
C ARG A 89 10.61 -5.26 -13.96
N THR A 90 11.70 -5.15 -13.21
CA THR A 90 12.28 -3.86 -12.83
C THR A 90 12.62 -3.00 -14.04
N LEU A 91 12.24 -1.72 -13.99
CA LEU A 91 12.52 -0.74 -15.03
C LEU A 91 13.79 0.04 -14.67
N PRO A 92 14.83 0.07 -15.54
CA PRO A 92 16.13 0.66 -15.20
C PRO A 92 16.08 2.18 -14.98
N HIS A 93 15.11 2.88 -15.57
CA HIS A 93 14.91 4.33 -15.43
C HIS A 93 13.91 4.70 -14.32
N MET A 94 13.39 3.71 -13.58
CA MET A 94 12.39 3.87 -12.51
C MET A 94 12.62 2.87 -11.37
N ILE A 95 13.89 2.61 -11.02
CA ILE A 95 14.25 1.59 -10.01
C ILE A 95 13.51 1.78 -8.67
N PRO A 96 13.43 3.00 -8.08
CA PRO A 96 12.73 3.20 -6.80
C PRO A 96 11.25 2.87 -6.88
N TYR A 97 10.61 3.22 -8.00
CA TYR A 97 9.24 2.84 -8.27
C TYR A 97 9.09 1.31 -8.32
N SER A 98 9.91 0.62 -9.13
CA SER A 98 9.92 -0.85 -9.21
C SER A 98 10.13 -1.51 -7.85
N VAL A 99 11.08 -1.04 -7.04
CA VAL A 99 11.32 -1.56 -5.67
C VAL A 99 10.11 -1.33 -4.77
N SER A 100 9.49 -0.15 -4.84
CA SER A 100 8.29 0.14 -4.05
C SER A 100 7.10 -0.76 -4.43
N LYS A 101 6.94 -1.06 -5.73
CA LYS A 101 5.90 -1.95 -6.24
C LYS A 101 6.18 -3.42 -5.91
N ALA A 102 7.44 -3.86 -5.94
CA ALA A 102 7.84 -5.18 -5.43
C ALA A 102 7.54 -5.32 -3.93
N SER A 103 7.78 -4.26 -3.16
CA SER A 103 7.48 -4.22 -1.73
C SER A 103 5.97 -4.35 -1.43
N GLN A 104 5.11 -3.75 -2.26
CA GLN A 104 3.65 -3.92 -2.14
C GLN A 104 3.24 -5.39 -2.39
N ILE A 105 3.86 -6.08 -3.35
CA ILE A 105 3.59 -7.51 -3.62
C ILE A 105 3.98 -8.36 -2.40
N ALA A 106 5.18 -8.14 -1.85
CA ALA A 106 5.66 -8.83 -0.67
C ALA A 106 4.77 -8.56 0.57
N ALA A 107 4.38 -7.31 0.79
CA ALA A 107 3.49 -6.92 1.87
C ALA A 107 2.11 -7.58 1.75
N ALA A 108 1.50 -7.56 0.56
CA ALA A 108 0.22 -8.22 0.32
C ALA A 108 0.32 -9.73 0.60
N ARG A 109 1.42 -10.37 0.17
CA ARG A 109 1.65 -11.79 0.45
C ARG A 109 1.79 -12.07 1.95
N GLY A 110 2.61 -11.31 2.67
CA GLY A 110 2.77 -11.46 4.11
C GLY A 110 1.47 -11.27 4.88
N LEU A 111 0.68 -10.24 4.53
CA LEU A 111 -0.63 -10.00 5.15
C LEU A 111 -1.64 -11.09 4.80
N SER A 112 -1.61 -11.66 3.59
CA SER A 112 -2.50 -12.77 3.21
C SER A 112 -2.29 -14.03 4.07
N GLU A 113 -1.08 -14.23 4.60
CA GLU A 113 -0.80 -15.36 5.50
C GLU A 113 -1.53 -15.21 6.83
N LEU A 114 -1.78 -13.98 7.28
CA LEU A 114 -2.53 -13.70 8.51
C LEU A 114 -4.03 -13.93 8.35
N THR A 115 -4.54 -14.05 7.12
CA THR A 115 -5.97 -14.30 6.85
C THR A 115 -6.28 -15.79 6.66
N LYS A 116 -5.26 -16.66 6.75
CA LYS A 116 -5.45 -18.11 6.63
C LYS A 116 -6.40 -18.63 7.70
N GLY A 117 -7.38 -19.44 7.27
CA GLY A 117 -8.38 -20.01 8.18
C GLY A 117 -9.48 -19.05 8.62
N VAL A 118 -9.50 -17.80 8.13
CA VAL A 118 -10.60 -16.84 8.33
C VAL A 118 -11.38 -16.73 7.02
N PRO A 119 -12.50 -17.46 6.86
CA PRO A 119 -13.32 -17.35 5.66
C PRO A 119 -13.77 -15.91 5.45
N GLY A 120 -13.81 -15.46 4.19
CA GLY A 120 -14.33 -14.13 3.88
C GLY A 120 -13.37 -12.97 4.09
N VAL A 121 -12.09 -13.20 4.40
CA VAL A 121 -11.05 -12.15 4.39
C VAL A 121 -9.94 -12.50 3.41
N THR A 122 -9.58 -11.58 2.51
CA THR A 122 -8.47 -11.79 1.56
C THR A 122 -7.59 -10.56 1.42
N VAL A 123 -6.32 -10.80 1.08
CA VAL A 123 -5.36 -9.76 0.72
C VAL A 123 -4.71 -10.16 -0.60
N ASN A 124 -4.77 -9.27 -1.60
CA ASN A 124 -4.29 -9.53 -2.94
C ASN A 124 -3.50 -8.34 -3.49
N SER A 125 -2.72 -8.59 -4.54
CA SER A 125 -2.07 -7.57 -5.34
C SER A 125 -2.57 -7.62 -6.79
N LEU A 126 -2.75 -6.44 -7.39
CA LEU A 126 -3.01 -6.27 -8.82
C LEU A 126 -1.76 -5.69 -9.46
N LEU A 127 -1.31 -6.27 -10.58
CA LEU A 127 -0.09 -5.87 -11.28
C LEU A 127 -0.42 -5.39 -12.70
N PRO A 128 -0.93 -4.15 -12.87
CA PRO A 128 -1.13 -3.60 -14.20
C PRO A 128 0.20 -3.45 -14.96
N GLY A 129 0.14 -3.74 -16.26
CA GLY A 129 1.17 -3.32 -17.22
C GLY A 129 0.97 -1.85 -17.64
N PRO A 130 1.66 -1.39 -18.70
CA PRO A 130 1.43 -0.05 -19.24
C PRO A 130 -0.02 0.07 -19.76
N THR A 131 -0.67 1.20 -19.43
CA THR A 131 -2.05 1.53 -19.80
C THR A 131 -2.12 2.86 -20.51
#